data_AF-A0A2S5R218-F1
#
_entry.id   AF-A0A2S5R218-F1
#
_cell.length_a   1.000
_cell.length_b   1.000
_cell.length_c   1.000
_cell.angle_alpha   90.00
_cell.angle_beta   90.00
_cell.angle_gamma   90.00
#
_symmetry.space_group_name_H-M   'P 1'
#
loop_
_entity.id
_entity.type
_entity.pdbx_description
1 polymer ?
#
loop_
_entity_poly.entity_id
_entity_poly.type
_entity_poly.pdbx_seq_one_letter_code
_entity_poly.pdbx_strand_id
1 'polypeptide(L)'
;MNYFTRTNADEKILLANSFGIKLFYLSDKNIVELEIGITCLRLNPSLIQRIANVMMKASLQLDHIEARNKRLESANAGLNNRPHMAH
;
A
#
# COMPACT_ATOMS: atom_id res chain seq x y z
N MET A 1 10.26 8.09 -45.81
CA MET A 1 10.51 9.13 -44.80
C MET A 1 10.31 8.46 -43.44
N ASN A 2 11.40 7.98 -42.84
CA ASN A 2 11.34 7.26 -41.56
C ASN A 2 11.32 8.28 -40.44
N TYR A 3 10.19 8.39 -39.75
CA TYR A 3 10.11 9.13 -38.50
C TYR A 3 10.78 8.29 -37.42
N PHE A 4 12.05 8.57 -37.16
CA PHE A 4 12.71 8.18 -35.93
C PHE A 4 12.02 8.90 -34.76
N THR A 5 11.06 8.26 -34.10
CA THR A 5 10.80 8.53 -32.67
C THR A 5 11.46 7.44 -31.85
N ARG A 6 12.79 7.46 -31.85
CA ARG A 6 13.60 6.75 -30.87
C ARG A 6 13.51 7.54 -29.57
N THR A 7 12.37 7.48 -28.88
CA THR A 7 12.36 7.82 -27.46
C THR A 7 13.08 6.69 -26.77
N ASN A 8 14.30 6.97 -26.30
CA ASN A 8 15.10 6.11 -25.42
C ASN A 8 14.17 5.28 -24.54
N ALA A 9 14.05 3.98 -24.82
CA ALA A 9 13.36 3.08 -23.91
C ALA A 9 14.28 2.95 -22.70
N ASP A 10 14.18 3.91 -21.76
CA ASP A 10 14.81 3.80 -20.45
C ASP A 10 14.48 2.39 -19.94
N GLU A 11 15.48 1.62 -19.55
CA GLU A 11 15.26 0.25 -19.09
C GLU A 11 14.42 0.29 -17.81
N LYS A 12 13.11 0.03 -17.97
CA LYS A 12 12.14 0.01 -16.87
C LYS A 12 12.10 -1.38 -16.27
N ILE A 13 12.57 -1.51 -15.03
CA ILE A 13 12.53 -2.75 -14.26
C ILE A 13 11.26 -2.73 -13.42
N LEU A 14 10.34 -3.67 -13.64
CA LEU A 14 9.16 -3.83 -12.77
C LEU A 14 9.61 -4.40 -11.41
N LEU A 15 9.41 -3.62 -10.35
CA LEU A 15 9.72 -4.03 -8.98
C LEU A 15 8.55 -4.73 -8.28
N ALA A 16 7.32 -4.23 -8.49
CA ALA A 16 6.12 -4.78 -7.86
C ALA A 16 4.87 -4.46 -8.68
N ASN A 17 3.87 -5.34 -8.61
CA ASN A 17 2.55 -5.14 -9.22
C ASN A 17 1.49 -5.81 -8.35
N SER A 18 0.48 -5.05 -7.91
CA SER A 18 -0.63 -5.58 -7.12
C SER A 18 -1.85 -4.67 -7.24
N PHE A 19 -3.03 -5.22 -7.52
CA PHE A 19 -4.33 -4.53 -7.52
C PHE A 19 -4.35 -3.10 -8.12
N GLY A 20 -3.75 -2.92 -9.31
CA GLY A 20 -3.72 -1.61 -9.98
C GLY A 20 -2.67 -0.62 -9.46
N ILE A 21 -1.77 -1.10 -8.59
CA ILE A 21 -0.56 -0.40 -8.15
C ILE A 21 0.65 -1.07 -8.81
N LYS A 22 1.48 -0.28 -9.48
CA LYS A 22 2.73 -0.76 -10.09
C LYS A 22 3.91 0.08 -9.64
N LEU A 23 5.05 -0.57 -9.46
CA LEU A 23 6.29 0.08 -9.09
C LEU A 23 7.36 -0.29 -10.13
N PHE A 24 7.95 0.71 -10.78
CA PHE A 24 9.03 0.53 -11.75
C PHE A 24 10.28 1.25 -11.29
N TYR A 25 11.45 0.70 -11.55
CA TYR A 25 12.73 1.35 -11.40
C TYR A 25 13.32 1.67 -12.76
N LEU A 26 13.71 2.93 -12.97
CA LEU A 26 14.36 3.41 -14.18
C LEU A 26 15.85 3.53 -13.86
N SER A 27 16.64 2.56 -14.33
CA SER A 27 18.08 2.46 -14.04
C SER A 27 18.85 3.71 -14.49
N ASP A 28 18.60 4.16 -15.71
CA ASP A 28 19.29 5.31 -16.33
C ASP A 28 19.11 6.63 -15.56
N LYS A 29 17.97 6.76 -14.87
CA LYS A 29 17.59 7.99 -14.16
C LYS A 29 17.70 7.86 -12.66
N ASN A 30 17.96 6.64 -12.16
CA ASN A 30 17.94 6.32 -10.73
C ASN A 30 16.65 6.82 -10.04
N ILE A 31 15.50 6.56 -10.65
CA ILE A 31 14.17 6.99 -10.19
C ILE A 31 13.25 5.78 -10.10
N VAL A 32 12.32 5.83 -9.16
CA VAL A 32 11.22 4.87 -9.04
C VAL A 32 9.91 5.53 -9.47
N GLU A 33 9.18 4.91 -10.39
CA GLU A 33 7.82 5.27 -10.80
C GLU A 33 6.81 4.42 -10.03
N LEU A 34 5.94 5.07 -9.27
CA LEU A 34 4.78 4.48 -8.60
C LEU A 34 3.52 4.86 -9.36
N GLU A 35 2.89 3.89 -10.02
CA GLU A 35 1.60 4.05 -10.68
C GLU A 35 0.48 3.56 -9.76
N ILE A 36 -0.56 4.37 -9.59
CA ILE A 36 -1.79 4.03 -8.87
C ILE A 36 -2.96 4.49 -9.73
N GLY A 37 -3.65 3.55 -10.38
CA GLY A 37 -4.71 3.88 -11.34
C GLY A 37 -4.18 4.75 -12.49
N ILE A 38 -4.68 5.98 -12.62
CA ILE A 38 -4.24 6.95 -13.63
C ILE A 38 -3.13 7.89 -13.15
N THR A 39 -2.74 7.80 -11.88
CA THR A 39 -1.73 8.68 -11.27
C THR A 39 -0.36 8.00 -11.29
N CYS A 40 0.67 8.74 -11.68
CA CYS A 40 2.06 8.27 -11.63
C CYS A 40 2.91 9.26 -10.81
N LEU A 41 3.65 8.74 -9.84
CA LEU A 41 4.57 9.50 -9.00
C LEU A 41 6.00 9.05 -9.28
N ARG A 42 6.90 10.00 -9.52
CA ARG A 42 8.34 9.76 -9.67
C ARG A 42 9.06 10.14 -8.38
N LEU A 43 9.78 9.18 -7.81
CA LEU A 43 10.40 9.31 -6.51
C LEU A 43 11.85 8.83 -6.57
N ASN A 44 12.71 9.42 -5.73
CA ASN A 44 14.04 8.87 -5.51
C ASN A 44 13.94 7.50 -4.80
N PRO A 45 14.84 6.54 -5.07
CA PRO A 45 14.85 5.23 -4.42
C PRO A 45 14.89 5.28 -2.89
N SER A 46 15.63 6.23 -2.32
CA SER A 46 15.68 6.43 -0.87
C SER A 46 14.34 6.90 -0.29
N LEU A 47 13.58 7.68 -1.05
CA LEU A 47 12.28 8.17 -0.64
C LEU A 47 11.23 7.05 -0.68
N ILE A 48 11.21 6.21 -1.72
CA ILE A 48 10.27 5.08 -1.76
C ILE A 48 10.54 4.07 -0.65
N GLN A 49 11.81 3.83 -0.29
CA GLN A 49 12.15 2.98 0.85
C GLN A 49 11.61 3.54 2.17
N ARG A 50 11.75 4.86 2.39
CA ARG A 50 11.18 5.54 3.57
C ARG A 50 9.66 5.45 3.59
N ILE A 51 9.01 5.68 2.44
CA ILE A 51 7.55 5.54 2.31
C ILE A 51 7.13 4.10 2.63
N ALA A 52 7.79 3.09 2.06
CA ALA A 52 7.48 1.68 2.34
C ALA A 52 7.58 1.35 3.83
N ASN A 53 8.61 1.86 4.52
CA ASN A 53 8.77 1.68 5.97
C ASN A 53 7.64 2.34 6.77
N VAL A 54 7.20 3.54 6.38
CA VAL A 54 6.07 4.22 7.03
C VAL A 54 4.77 3.46 6.78
N MET A 55 4.51 3.04 5.55
CA MET A 55 3.31 2.28 5.18
C MET A 55 3.25 0.92 5.89
N MET A 56 4.38 0.22 6.02
CA MET A 56 4.44 -1.04 6.77
C MET A 56 4.09 -0.84 8.25
N LYS A 57 4.65 0.20 8.89
CA LYS A 57 4.31 0.54 10.28
C LYS A 57 2.82 0.88 10.44
N ALA A 58 2.27 1.64 9.51
CA ALA A 58 0.85 1.99 9.50
C ALA A 58 -0.03 0.75 9.34
N SER A 59 0.32 -0.18 8.44
CA SER A 59 -0.40 -1.44 8.24
C SER A 59 -0.47 -2.26 9.52
N LEU A 60 0.65 -2.44 10.23
CA LEU A 60 0.69 -3.17 11.50
C LEU A 60 -0.19 -2.51 12.57
N GLN A 61 -0.23 -1.16 12.61
CA GLN A 61 -1.10 -0.44 13.53
C GLN A 61 -2.58 -0.63 13.20
N LEU A 62 -2.93 -0.67 11.91
CA LEU A 62 -4.30 -0.96 11.47
C LEU A 62 -4.74 -2.36 11.89
N ASP A 63 -3.88 -3.38 11.71
CA ASP A 63 -4.16 -4.75 12.15
C ASP A 63 -4.46 -4.82 13.66
N HIS A 64 -3.71 -4.07 14.47
CA HIS A 64 -3.94 -3.98 15.91
C HIS A 64 -5.29 -3.31 16.25
N ILE A 65 -5.66 -2.25 15.54
CA ILE A 65 -6.93 -1.56 15.72
C ILE A 65 -8.09 -2.49 15.36
N GLU A 66 -8.01 -3.20 14.24
CA GLU A 66 -9.02 -4.17 13.84
C GLU A 66 -9.18 -5.31 14.84
N ALA A 67 -8.06 -5.88 15.31
CA ALA A 67 -8.07 -6.92 16.32
C ALA A 67 -8.70 -6.44 17.64
N ARG A 68 -8.41 -5.19 18.05
CA ARG A 68 -9.03 -4.58 19.22
C ARG A 68 -10.53 -4.39 19.03
N ASN A 69 -10.96 -3.88 17.88
CA ASN A 69 -12.38 -3.64 17.59
C ASN A 69 -13.18 -4.94 17.63
N LYS A 70 -12.67 -6.02 17.00
CA LYS A 70 -13.31 -7.35 17.06
C LYS A 70 -13.46 -7.88 18.49
N ARG A 71 -12.46 -7.66 19.35
CA ARG A 71 -12.54 -8.04 20.78
C ARG A 71 -13.61 -7.24 21.53
N LEU A 72 -13.74 -5.94 21.26
CA LEU A 72 -14.76 -5.09 21.85
C LEU A 72 -16.18 -5.49 21.41
N GLU A 73 -16.36 -5.79 20.12
CA GLU A 73 -17.64 -6.31 19.59
C GLU A 73 -18.02 -7.64 20.26
N SER A 74 -17.06 -8.54 20.44
CA SER A 74 -17.27 -9.82 21.12
C SER A 74 -17.63 -9.64 22.60
N ALA A 75 -16.99 -8.68 23.29
CA ALA A 75 -17.29 -8.37 24.68
C ALA A 75 -18.68 -7.75 24.87
N ASN A 76 -19.09 -6.85 23.95
CA ASN A 76 -20.42 -6.24 23.96
C ASN A 76 -21.53 -7.26 23.66
N ALA A 77 -21.29 -8.21 22.75
CA ALA A 77 -22.23 -9.31 22.48
C ALA A 77 -22.44 -10.21 23.72
N GLY A 78 -21.40 -10.43 24.53
CA GLY A 78 -21.51 -11.20 25.78
C GLY A 78 -22.27 -10.48 26.90
N LEU A 79 -22.22 -9.15 26.96
CA LEU A 79 -22.96 -8.36 27.96
C LEU A 79 -24.46 -8.29 27.68
N ASN A 80 -24.87 -8.27 26.41
CA ASN A 80 -26.28 -8.15 26.02
C ASN A 80 -27.07 -9.47 26.17
N ASN A 81 -26.39 -10.59 26.41
CA ASN A 81 -26.99 -11.94 26.51
C ASN A 81 -27.13 -12.46 27.95
N ARG A 82 -26.94 -11.62 28.98
CA ARG A 82 -27.15 -12.05 30.37
C ARG A 82 -28.65 -12.05 30.68
N PRO A 83 -29.30 -13.20 30.92
CA PRO A 83 -30.72 -13.21 31.25
C PRO A 83 -30.93 -12.48 32.58
N HIS A 84 -31.86 -11.53 32.58
CA HIS A 84 -32.37 -10.88 33.79
C HIS A 84 -33.10 -11.95 34.61
N MET A 85 -32.41 -12.58 35.55
CA MET A 85 -33.05 -13.38 36.60
C MET A 85 -33.60 -12.38 37.64
N ALA A 86 -34.84 -11.97 37.45
CA ALA A 86 -35.60 -11.26 38.48
C ALA A 86 -36.02 -12.28 39.54
N HIS A 87 -35.53 -12.07 40.77
CA HIS A 87 -35.97 -12.76 41.98
C HIS A 87 -37.15 -12.02 42.61
#